data_AF-S7XL99-F1
#
_entry.id   AF-S7XL99-F1
#
_cell.length_a   1.000
_cell.length_b   1.000
_cell.length_c   1.000
_cell.angle_alpha   90.00
_cell.angle_beta   90.00
_cell.angle_gamma   90.00
#
_symmetry.space_group_name_H-M   'P 1'
#
loop_
_entity.id
_entity.type
_entity.pdbx_description
1 polymer ?
#
loop_
_entity_poly.entity_id
_entity_poly.type
_entity_poly.pdbx_seq_one_letter_code
_entity_poly.pdbx_strand_id
1 'polypeptide(L)'
;MGAQRKVYVAVTKELFEQIKRIRADETPTSLMRITNLSQNSIYKLLRLFDENPFATFGDYSCKKGRKLKNREAEVAVIRDIFADDNSLTQIGVREEYMARVGYVSQSTIHRLIKSSGLIGKKIKKKPIKVLTEKREIR
;
A
#
# COMPACT_ATOMS: atom_id res chain seq x y z
N MET A 1 45.58 -5.97 -3.12
CA MET A 1 44.90 -5.18 -4.18
C MET A 1 43.55 -4.72 -3.65
N GLY A 2 43.36 -3.42 -3.42
CA GLY A 2 42.09 -2.89 -2.92
C GLY A 2 41.00 -3.03 -3.97
N ALA A 3 39.83 -3.54 -3.58
CA ALA A 3 38.68 -3.62 -4.48
C ALA A 3 38.28 -2.20 -4.93
N GLN A 4 38.42 -1.90 -6.22
CA GLN A 4 37.88 -0.67 -6.80
C GLN A 4 36.36 -0.64 -6.58
N ARG A 5 35.86 0.43 -5.94
CA ARG A 5 34.42 0.67 -5.81
C ARG A 5 33.81 0.76 -7.21
N LYS A 6 32.78 -0.04 -7.47
CA LYS A 6 31.96 0.08 -8.69
C LYS A 6 31.35 1.48 -8.72
N VAL A 7 31.67 2.25 -9.76
CA VAL A 7 31.03 3.54 -10.02
C VAL A 7 29.67 3.25 -10.63
N TYR A 8 28.60 3.68 -9.95
CA TYR A 8 27.24 3.53 -10.46
C TYR A 8 26.79 4.83 -11.12
N VAL A 9 26.48 4.77 -12.41
CA VAL A 9 25.86 5.88 -13.13
C VAL A 9 24.35 5.83 -12.89
N ALA A 10 23.80 6.90 -12.33
CA ALA A 10 22.35 7.04 -12.18
C ALA A 10 21.72 7.40 -13.53
N VAL A 11 20.51 6.90 -13.80
CA VAL A 11 19.76 7.32 -14.99
C VAL A 11 19.20 8.71 -14.73
N THR A 12 19.74 9.71 -15.42
CA THR A 12 19.21 11.08 -15.42
C THR A 12 18.08 11.22 -16.44
N LYS A 13 17.34 12.33 -16.35
CA LYS A 13 16.30 12.65 -17.34
C LYS A 13 16.89 12.80 -18.74
N GLU A 14 18.09 13.37 -18.89
CA GLU A 14 18.71 13.49 -20.21
C GLU A 14 19.06 12.13 -20.81
N LEU A 15 19.67 11.24 -20.02
CA LEU A 15 19.99 9.88 -20.47
C LEU A 15 18.73 9.09 -20.85
N PHE A 16 17.65 9.26 -20.09
CA PHE A 16 16.36 8.65 -20.39
C PHE A 16 15.81 9.09 -21.75
N GLU A 17 15.76 10.40 -22.01
CA GLU A 17 15.27 10.95 -23.27
C GLU A 17 16.19 10.61 -24.44
N GLN A 18 17.51 10.58 -24.22
CA GLN A 18 18.47 10.14 -25.22
C GLN A 18 18.19 8.69 -25.65
N ILE A 19 18.09 7.76 -24.69
CA ILE A 19 17.80 6.35 -24.98
C ILE A 19 16.45 6.22 -25.68
N LYS A 20 15.43 6.97 -25.24
CA LYS A 20 14.10 6.95 -25.86
C LYS A 20 14.16 7.28 -27.36
N ARG A 21 15.03 8.19 -27.78
CA ARG A 21 15.22 8.59 -29.18
C ARG A 21 15.99 7.56 -30.00
N ILE A 22 17.09 7.02 -29.47
CA ILE A 22 18.02 6.19 -30.24
C ILE A 22 17.73 4.68 -30.16
N ARG A 23 16.83 4.24 -29.27
CA ARG A 23 16.57 2.81 -29.02
C ARG A 23 16.10 2.01 -30.24
N ALA A 24 15.53 2.65 -31.25
CA ALA A 24 15.01 1.97 -32.43
C ALA A 24 16.14 1.47 -33.34
N ASP A 25 17.26 2.19 -33.35
CA ASP A 25 18.37 1.95 -34.27
C ASP A 25 19.57 1.27 -33.60
N GLU A 26 19.55 1.17 -32.27
CA GLU A 26 20.69 0.72 -31.47
C GLU A 26 20.43 -0.58 -30.73
N THR A 27 21.45 -1.43 -30.68
CA THR A 27 21.40 -2.66 -29.87
C THR A 27 21.55 -2.35 -28.37
N PRO A 28 21.03 -3.19 -27.46
CA PRO A 28 21.23 -3.00 -26.01
C PRO A 28 22.70 -2.84 -25.62
N THR A 29 23.60 -3.57 -26.27
CA THR A 29 25.05 -3.48 -26.06
C THR A 29 25.62 -2.12 -26.47
N SER A 30 25.13 -1.54 -27.56
CA SER A 30 25.52 -0.20 -28.01
C SER A 30 25.01 0.87 -27.04
N LEU A 31 23.74 0.78 -26.63
CA LEU A 31 23.15 1.68 -25.63
C LEU A 31 23.93 1.71 -24.32
N MET A 32 24.42 0.55 -23.86
CA MET A 32 25.28 0.47 -22.68
C MET A 32 26.60 1.24 -22.86
N ARG A 33 27.23 1.16 -24.04
CA ARG A 33 28.48 1.87 -24.33
C ARG A 33 28.26 3.37 -24.42
N ILE A 34 27.19 3.82 -25.06
CA ILE A 34 26.86 5.24 -25.25
C ILE A 34 26.52 5.91 -23.91
N THR A 35 25.74 5.24 -23.08
CA THR A 35 25.18 5.84 -21.85
C THR A 35 25.94 5.49 -20.58
N ASN A 36 26.90 4.55 -20.68
CA ASN A 36 27.62 3.98 -19.55
C ASN A 36 26.70 3.44 -18.43
N LEU A 37 25.50 2.99 -18.81
CA LEU A 37 24.54 2.41 -17.88
C LEU A 37 24.75 0.91 -17.75
N SER A 38 24.39 0.38 -16.58
CA SER A 38 24.37 -1.06 -16.36
C SER A 38 23.39 -1.75 -17.32
N GLN A 39 23.71 -2.99 -17.71
CA GLN A 39 22.85 -3.83 -18.54
C GLN A 39 21.42 -3.90 -17.97
N ASN A 40 21.29 -4.11 -16.66
CA ASN A 40 19.99 -4.15 -15.98
C ASN A 40 19.20 -2.85 -16.11
N SER A 41 19.86 -1.69 -16.09
CA SER A 41 19.20 -0.40 -16.28
C SER A 41 18.66 -0.26 -17.70
N ILE A 42 19.45 -0.64 -18.70
CA ILE A 42 19.04 -0.62 -20.11
C ILE A 42 17.83 -1.53 -20.34
N TYR A 43 17.86 -2.78 -19.88
CA TYR A 43 16.71 -3.69 -20.06
C TYR A 43 15.45 -3.21 -19.33
N LYS A 44 15.58 -2.58 -18.16
CA LYS A 44 14.42 -1.97 -17.48
C LYS A 44 13.81 -0.83 -18.29
N LEU A 45 14.65 0.00 -18.90
CA LEU A 45 14.20 1.11 -19.74
C LEU A 45 13.53 0.60 -21.02
N LEU A 46 14.17 -0.34 -21.72
CA LEU A 46 13.61 -0.95 -22.93
C LEU A 46 12.26 -1.61 -22.63
N ARG A 47 12.17 -2.39 -21.55
CA ARG A 47 10.90 -2.99 -21.13
C ARG A 47 9.83 -1.95 -20.82
N LEU A 48 10.18 -0.87 -20.11
CA LEU A 48 9.24 0.23 -19.82
C LEU A 48 8.70 0.86 -21.10
N PHE A 49 9.57 1.01 -22.10
CA PHE A 49 9.23 1.56 -23.39
C PHE A 49 8.38 0.64 -24.27
N ASP A 50 8.62 -0.67 -24.18
CA ASP A 50 7.79 -1.68 -24.85
C ASP A 50 6.40 -1.76 -24.21
N GLU A 51 6.32 -1.66 -22.88
CA GLU A 51 5.05 -1.63 -22.13
C GLU A 51 4.29 -0.30 -22.32
N ASN A 52 5.00 0.82 -22.47
CA ASN A 52 4.42 2.14 -22.70
C ASN A 52 5.33 3.02 -23.59
N PRO A 53 5.03 3.16 -24.90
CA PRO A 53 5.80 3.98 -25.82
C PRO A 53 5.89 5.46 -25.43
N PHE A 54 4.87 5.96 -24.72
CA PHE A 54 4.78 7.34 -24.26
C PHE A 54 5.35 7.54 -22.84
N ALA A 55 5.99 6.52 -22.26
CA ALA A 55 6.58 6.60 -20.92
C ALA A 55 7.46 7.84 -20.75
N THR A 56 7.32 8.47 -19.59
CA THR A 56 8.07 9.63 -19.14
C THR A 56 9.14 9.21 -18.12
N PHE A 57 10.11 10.08 -17.85
CA PHE A 57 11.09 9.83 -16.79
C PHE A 57 10.43 9.65 -15.40
N GLY A 58 9.26 10.25 -15.20
CA GLY A 58 8.45 10.04 -13.99
C GLY A 58 8.03 8.58 -13.83
N ASP A 59 7.65 7.90 -14.90
CA ASP A 59 7.23 6.49 -14.88
C ASP A 59 8.39 5.55 -14.55
N TYR A 60 9.61 5.91 -14.95
CA TYR A 60 10.83 5.18 -14.60
C TYR A 60 11.28 5.43 -13.15
N SER A 61 11.24 6.70 -12.71
CA SER A 61 11.79 7.12 -11.41
C SER A 61 10.83 6.90 -10.24
N CYS A 62 9.52 6.92 -10.49
CA CYS A 62 8.53 6.69 -9.45
C CYS A 62 8.64 5.26 -8.93
N LYS A 63 8.79 5.12 -7.60
CA LYS A 63 8.69 3.82 -6.93
C LYS A 63 7.37 3.18 -7.36
N LYS A 64 7.40 1.92 -7.82
CA LYS A 64 6.19 1.11 -8.07
C LYS A 64 5.20 1.39 -6.94
N GLY A 65 4.08 2.02 -7.28
CA GLY A 65 3.05 2.36 -6.32
C GLY A 65 2.64 1.12 -5.53
N ARG A 66 2.15 1.31 -4.31
CA ARG A 66 1.60 0.21 -3.52
C ARG A 66 0.49 -0.44 -4.34
N LYS A 67 0.62 -1.73 -4.69
CA LYS A 67 -0.47 -2.48 -5.33
C LYS A 67 -1.71 -2.36 -4.45
N LEU A 68 -2.75 -1.70 -4.95
CA LEU A 68 -4.06 -1.66 -4.29
C LEU A 68 -4.63 -3.08 -4.37
N LYS A 69 -4.80 -3.72 -3.21
CA LYS A 69 -5.51 -5.00 -3.14
C LYS A 69 -7.01 -4.66 -3.15
N ASN A 70 -7.77 -5.20 -4.10
CA ASN A 70 -9.23 -5.13 -4.01
C ASN A 70 -9.65 -5.95 -2.78
N ARG A 71 -10.36 -5.30 -1.86
CA ARG A 71 -10.85 -5.86 -0.60
C ARG A 71 -12.36 -5.61 -0.42
N GLU A 72 -13.07 -5.34 -1.51
CA GLU A 72 -14.51 -5.05 -1.47
C GLU A 72 -15.32 -6.17 -0.82
N ALA A 73 -15.00 -7.43 -1.14
CA ALA A 73 -15.64 -8.59 -0.51
C ALA A 73 -15.38 -8.64 1.02
N GLU A 74 -14.13 -8.43 1.45
CA GLU A 74 -13.78 -8.39 2.88
C GLU A 74 -14.52 -7.24 3.59
N VAL A 75 -14.66 -6.10 2.92
CA VAL A 75 -15.39 -4.93 3.44
C VAL A 75 -16.89 -5.19 3.52
N ALA A 76 -17.48 -5.91 2.56
CA ALA A 76 -18.90 -6.29 2.57
C ALA A 76 -19.21 -7.17 3.79
N VAL A 77 -18.40 -8.20 4.05
CA VAL A 77 -18.56 -9.06 5.24
C VAL A 77 -18.50 -8.24 6.53
N ILE A 78 -17.59 -7.27 6.63
CA ILE A 78 -17.54 -6.37 7.80
C ILE A 78 -18.83 -5.56 7.94
N ARG A 79 -19.41 -5.08 6.83
CA ARG A 79 -20.69 -4.35 6.89
C ARG A 79 -21.82 -5.24 7.37
N ASP A 80 -21.86 -6.49 6.94
CA ASP A 80 -22.87 -7.45 7.36
C ASP A 80 -22.75 -7.75 8.86
N ILE A 81 -21.53 -7.96 9.38
CA ILE A 81 -21.31 -8.14 10.83
C ILE A 81 -21.83 -6.94 11.64
N PHE A 82 -21.58 -5.71 11.18
CA PHE A 82 -22.10 -4.51 11.84
C PHE A 82 -23.60 -4.29 11.64
N ALA A 83 -24.20 -4.84 10.60
CA ALA A 83 -25.64 -4.83 10.40
C ALA A 83 -26.32 -5.79 11.39
N ASP A 84 -25.69 -6.93 11.68
CA ASP A 84 -26.15 -7.90 12.67
C ASP A 84 -26.02 -7.36 14.11
N ASP A 85 -24.84 -6.83 14.47
CA ASP A 85 -24.59 -6.21 15.78
C ASP A 85 -23.60 -5.03 15.68
N ASN A 86 -24.13 -3.81 15.77
CA ASN A 86 -23.33 -2.59 15.70
C ASN A 86 -22.60 -2.21 17.00
N SER A 87 -22.81 -2.98 18.09
CA SER A 87 -22.22 -2.74 19.40
C SER A 87 -20.85 -3.43 19.57
N LEU A 88 -20.49 -4.31 18.64
CA LEU A 88 -19.27 -5.10 18.71
C LEU A 88 -18.01 -4.23 18.77
N THR A 89 -17.08 -4.64 19.64
CA THR A 89 -15.73 -4.09 19.66
C THR A 89 -14.91 -4.62 18.47
N GLN A 90 -13.77 -4.01 18.18
CA GLN A 90 -12.85 -4.52 17.14
C GLN A 90 -12.39 -5.97 17.40
N ILE A 91 -12.41 -6.41 18.67
CA ILE A 91 -12.12 -7.81 19.03
C ILE A 91 -13.30 -8.70 18.62
N GLY A 92 -14.52 -8.34 18.99
CA GLY A 92 -15.72 -9.09 18.61
C GLY A 92 -15.92 -9.17 17.09
N VAL A 93 -15.72 -8.06 16.36
CA VAL A 93 -15.79 -8.05 14.90
C VAL A 93 -14.74 -9.00 14.28
N ARG A 94 -13.55 -9.09 14.87
CA ARG A 94 -12.52 -10.02 14.40
C ARG A 94 -12.94 -11.48 14.62
N GLU A 95 -13.49 -11.79 15.78
CA GLU A 95 -13.93 -13.15 16.12
C GLU A 95 -15.05 -13.61 15.18
N GLU A 96 -16.06 -12.76 14.96
CA GLU A 96 -17.13 -12.99 13.99
C GLU A 96 -16.61 -13.16 12.55
N TYR A 97 -15.70 -12.29 12.12
CA TYR A 97 -15.08 -12.42 10.80
C TYR A 97 -14.30 -13.73 10.68
N MET A 98 -13.57 -14.13 11.73
CA MET A 98 -12.81 -15.38 11.74
C MET A 98 -13.72 -16.61 11.68
N ALA A 99 -14.91 -16.54 12.28
CA ALA A 99 -15.91 -17.60 12.19
C ALA A 99 -16.51 -17.73 10.78
N ARG A 100 -16.70 -16.61 10.06
CA ARG A 100 -17.32 -16.61 8.72
C ARG A 100 -16.35 -16.88 7.58
N VAL A 101 -15.15 -16.33 7.64
CA VAL A 101 -14.20 -16.27 6.49
C VAL A 101 -12.87 -16.96 6.81
N GLY A 102 -12.45 -16.96 8.06
CA GLY A 102 -11.18 -17.54 8.50
C GLY A 102 -10.17 -16.53 9.02
N TYR A 103 -8.93 -16.98 9.22
CA TYR A 103 -7.95 -16.23 10.00
C TYR A 103 -7.65 -14.83 9.44
N VAL A 104 -7.69 -13.84 10.33
CA VAL A 104 -7.30 -12.47 10.03
C VAL A 104 -6.61 -11.80 11.23
N SER A 105 -5.60 -10.99 10.95
CA SER A 105 -4.88 -10.25 11.98
C SER A 105 -5.66 -9.02 12.45
N GLN A 106 -5.44 -8.62 13.71
CA GLN A 106 -6.12 -7.45 14.28
C GLN A 106 -5.88 -6.17 13.47
N SER A 107 -4.64 -5.92 13.05
CA SER A 107 -4.29 -4.75 12.23
C SER A 107 -4.95 -4.78 10.85
N THR A 108 -5.37 -5.94 10.37
CA THR A 108 -6.12 -6.08 9.11
C THR A 108 -7.59 -5.76 9.32
N ILE A 109 -8.21 -6.28 10.38
CA ILE A 109 -9.58 -5.94 10.77
C ILE A 109 -9.73 -4.44 11.00
N HIS A 110 -8.82 -3.82 11.76
CA HIS A 110 -8.84 -2.37 11.97
C HIS A 110 -8.86 -1.58 10.65
N ARG A 111 -8.05 -1.99 9.67
CA ARG A 111 -8.01 -1.35 8.34
C ARG A 111 -9.30 -1.60 7.55
N LEU A 112 -9.89 -2.79 7.64
CA LEU A 112 -11.13 -3.12 6.96
C LEU A 112 -12.32 -2.33 7.53
N ILE A 113 -12.44 -2.24 8.86
CA ILE A 113 -13.45 -1.41 9.54
C ILE A 113 -13.29 0.06 9.15
N LYS A 114 -12.06 0.58 9.10
CA LYS A 114 -11.82 1.96 8.64
C LYS A 114 -12.21 2.14 7.17
N SER A 115 -11.97 1.14 6.33
CA SER A 115 -12.28 1.18 4.90
C SER A 115 -13.78 0.99 4.62
N SER A 116 -14.54 0.36 5.52
CA SER A 116 -15.98 0.16 5.36
C SER A 116 -16.79 1.45 5.54
N GLY A 117 -16.19 2.50 6.11
CA GLY A 117 -16.85 3.77 6.41
C GLY A 117 -17.64 3.76 7.73
N LEU A 118 -17.62 2.64 8.45
CA LEU A 118 -18.32 2.44 9.71
C LEU A 118 -17.50 3.03 10.87
N ILE A 119 -17.33 4.35 10.87
CA ILE A 119 -16.73 5.05 12.01
C ILE A 119 -17.75 5.00 13.14
N GLY A 120 -17.49 4.14 14.13
CA GLY A 120 -18.36 3.94 15.29
C GLY A 120 -18.77 5.27 15.91
N LYS A 121 -20.08 5.57 15.91
CA LYS A 121 -20.63 6.64 16.75
C LYS A 121 -20.26 6.31 18.18
N LYS A 122 -19.36 7.08 18.80
CA LYS A 122 -19.05 6.93 20.23
C LYS A 122 -20.36 7.05 21.01
N ILE A 123 -20.84 5.95 21.58
CA ILE A 123 -21.92 5.99 22.56
C ILE A 123 -21.36 6.79 23.75
N LYS A 124 -21.86 8.01 23.95
CA LYS A 124 -21.51 8.82 25.13
C LYS A 124 -21.98 8.05 26.36
N LYS A 125 -21.06 7.47 27.13
CA LYS A 125 -21.40 6.89 28.44
C LYS A 125 -21.98 8.02 29.30
N LYS A 126 -23.24 7.90 29.72
CA LYS A 126 -23.79 8.79 30.74
C LYS A 126 -23.02 8.55 32.04
N PRO A 127 -22.65 9.61 32.79
CA PRO A 127 -21.96 9.43 34.05
C PRO A 127 -22.84 8.61 35.01
N ILE A 128 -22.24 7.59 35.63
CA ILE A 128 -22.87 6.82 36.70
C ILE A 128 -23.10 7.78 37.86
N LYS A 129 -24.37 8.11 38.17
CA LYS A 129 -24.71 8.77 39.43
C LYS A 129 -24.45 7.76 40.54
N VAL A 130 -23.35 7.92 41.25
CA VAL A 130 -23.13 7.22 42.52
C VAL A 130 -24.21 7.73 43.47
N LEU A 131 -25.18 6.87 43.81
CA LEU A 131 -26.12 7.11 44.89
C LEU A 131 -25.33 7.07 46.20
N THR A 132 -24.87 8.24 46.66
CA THR A 132 -24.39 8.39 48.03
C THR A 132 -25.60 8.39 48.95
N GLU A 133 -26.05 7.20 49.36
CA GLU A 133 -26.85 7.06 50.58
C GLU A 133 -25.94 7.46 51.76
N LYS A 134 -26.09 8.70 52.23
CA LYS A 134 -25.63 9.08 53.56
C LYS A 134 -26.50 8.30 54.55
N ARG A 135 -25.97 7.19 55.07
CA ARG A 135 -26.50 6.60 56.30
C ARG A 135 -26.22 7.59 57.43
N GLU A 136 -27.25 8.30 57.88
CA GLU A 136 -27.23 8.97 59.18
C GLU A 136 -27.09 7.88 60.24
N ILE A 137 -25.91 7.82 60.86
CA ILE A 137 -25.69 7.05 62.08
C ILE A 137 -26.34 7.88 63.19
N ARG A 138 -27.42 7.37 63.77
CA ARG A 138 -27.97 7.84 65.04
C ARG A 138 -27.21 7.23 66.20
#